data_AF-A0A521GE65-F1
#
_entry.id   AF-A0A521GE65-F1
#
_cell.length_a   1.000
_cell.length_b   1.000
_cell.length_c   1.000
_cell.angle_alpha   90.00
_cell.angle_beta   90.00
_cell.angle_gamma   90.00
#
_symmetry.space_group_name_H-M   'P 1'
#
loop_
_entity.id
_entity.type
_entity.pdbx_description
1 polymer ?
#
loop_
_entity_poly.entity_id
_entity_poly.type
_entity_poly.pdbx_seq_one_letter_code
_entity_poly.pdbx_strand_id
1 'polypeptide(L)'
;MATNQNPGFDPKEIEELRAECREEGGSFVLVEDPDIDMLETGECEHIQFVGNYKGEEVIYDALIYTLRLHHSSMVYEMAVGELKKSFPGYVPPEERAPNYKISPEDEEEAETALTELIEEIEETEAIKVQEHVEMDLESDYGIALDVCLNVEEINDEVIENFIATFNSGSLTLDTTLYSFSEDGQE
;
A
#
# COMPACT_ATOMS: atom_id res chain seq x y z
N MET A 1 -16.26 -27.58 -18.17
CA MET A 1 -16.21 -26.13 -18.36
C MET A 1 -16.11 -25.56 -16.95
N ALA A 2 -14.89 -25.31 -16.47
CA ALA A 2 -14.72 -24.69 -15.17
C ALA A 2 -15.09 -23.22 -15.36
N THR A 3 -16.19 -22.80 -14.77
CA THR A 3 -16.48 -21.39 -14.57
C THR A 3 -15.35 -20.87 -13.67
N ASN A 4 -14.37 -20.19 -14.24
CA ASN A 4 -13.47 -19.27 -13.53
C ASN A 4 -14.37 -18.18 -12.92
N GLN A 5 -15.04 -18.52 -11.83
CA GLN A 5 -15.87 -17.59 -11.09
C GLN A 5 -14.97 -17.15 -9.94
N ASN A 6 -14.53 -15.91 -10.00
CA ASN A 6 -13.72 -15.30 -8.95
C ASN A 6 -14.48 -15.50 -7.62
N PRO A 7 -13.88 -16.19 -6.62
CA PRO A 7 -14.53 -16.56 -5.36
C PRO A 7 -15.02 -15.35 -4.56
N GLY A 8 -14.44 -14.16 -4.73
CA GLY A 8 -14.92 -12.94 -4.07
C GLY A 8 -16.28 -12.45 -4.57
N PHE A 9 -16.85 -13.06 -5.62
CA PHE A 9 -18.24 -12.88 -6.06
C PHE A 9 -19.15 -14.03 -5.61
N ASP A 10 -18.62 -15.06 -4.92
CA ASP A 10 -19.44 -16.17 -4.43
C ASP A 10 -20.27 -15.72 -3.23
N PRO A 11 -21.60 -15.92 -3.25
CA PRO A 11 -22.47 -15.46 -2.17
C PRO A 11 -22.20 -16.16 -0.83
N LYS A 12 -21.54 -17.33 -0.82
CA LYS A 12 -21.14 -17.99 0.43
C LYS A 12 -19.98 -17.27 1.09
N GLU A 13 -18.91 -17.01 0.33
CA GLU A 13 -17.74 -16.28 0.83
C GLU A 13 -18.15 -14.89 1.33
N ILE A 14 -19.05 -14.21 0.60
CA ILE A 14 -19.63 -12.91 1.01
C ILE A 14 -20.42 -13.02 2.32
N GLU A 15 -21.20 -14.10 2.51
CA GLU A 15 -21.97 -14.32 3.73
C GLU A 15 -21.07 -14.68 4.92
N GLU A 16 -20.00 -15.44 4.68
CA GLU A 16 -18.97 -15.79 5.65
C GLU A 16 -18.23 -14.53 6.12
N LEU A 17 -17.69 -13.72 5.20
CA LEU A 17 -17.03 -12.46 5.53
C LEU A 17 -17.97 -11.53 6.31
N ARG A 18 -19.24 -11.42 5.91
CA ARG A 18 -20.25 -10.65 6.66
C ARG A 18 -20.56 -11.20 8.04
N ALA A 19 -20.39 -12.50 8.25
CA ALA A 19 -20.55 -13.09 9.58
C ALA A 19 -19.35 -12.71 10.45
N GLU A 20 -18.14 -12.78 9.91
CA GLU A 20 -16.90 -12.37 10.59
C GLU A 20 -16.91 -10.89 10.96
N CYS A 21 -17.20 -9.99 10.01
CA CYS A 21 -17.32 -8.55 10.31
C CYS A 21 -18.32 -8.29 11.46
N ARG A 22 -19.44 -9.03 11.49
CA ARG A 22 -20.46 -8.91 12.55
C ARG A 22 -20.02 -9.49 13.89
N GLU A 23 -19.16 -10.49 13.90
CA GLU A 23 -18.59 -11.07 15.12
C GLU A 23 -17.57 -10.11 15.74
N GLU A 24 -16.75 -9.46 14.91
CA GLU A 24 -15.77 -8.45 15.34
C GLU A 24 -16.41 -7.08 15.63
N GLY A 25 -17.63 -6.85 15.14
CA GLY A 25 -18.41 -5.65 15.41
C GLY A 25 -18.10 -4.46 14.50
N GLY A 26 -17.40 -4.71 13.38
CA GLY A 26 -17.02 -3.73 12.36
C GLY A 26 -17.63 -4.01 10.98
N SER A 27 -17.19 -3.23 9.98
CA SER A 27 -17.58 -3.36 8.57
C SER A 27 -16.53 -4.08 7.71
N PHE A 28 -15.40 -4.46 8.31
CA PHE A 28 -14.26 -5.14 7.68
C PHE A 28 -13.69 -6.23 8.59
N VAL A 29 -12.75 -7.00 8.05
CA VAL A 29 -11.83 -7.86 8.79
C VAL A 29 -10.40 -7.45 8.43
N LEU A 30 -9.49 -7.56 9.39
CA LEU A 30 -8.06 -7.39 9.15
C LEU A 30 -7.50 -8.68 8.57
N VAL A 31 -6.73 -8.58 7.49
CA VAL A 31 -5.99 -9.70 6.91
C VAL A 31 -4.59 -9.65 7.49
N GLU A 32 -4.28 -10.61 8.36
CA GLU A 32 -2.90 -10.79 8.83
C GLU A 32 -2.06 -11.39 7.70
N ASP A 33 -1.29 -10.56 7.01
CA ASP A 33 -0.32 -11.03 6.02
C ASP A 33 1.11 -10.98 6.62
N PRO A 34 1.70 -12.15 6.96
CA PRO A 34 3.00 -12.20 7.61
C PRO A 34 4.16 -11.80 6.69
N ASP A 35 3.91 -11.63 5.39
CA ASP A 35 4.91 -11.18 4.42
C ASP A 35 4.90 -9.63 4.26
N ILE A 36 3.97 -8.92 4.90
CA ILE A 36 3.90 -7.45 4.89
C ILE A 36 4.33 -6.89 6.26
N ASP A 37 5.64 -6.79 6.47
CA ASP A 37 6.25 -6.21 7.70
C ASP A 37 5.74 -4.78 8.01
N MET A 38 5.24 -4.04 7.01
CA MET A 38 4.70 -2.68 7.17
C MET A 38 3.33 -2.62 7.84
N LEU A 39 2.62 -3.76 7.99
CA LEU A 39 1.36 -3.82 8.75
C LEU A 39 1.57 -3.52 10.23
N GLU A 40 2.78 -3.72 10.77
CA GLU A 40 3.06 -3.48 12.19
C GLU A 40 3.35 -2.00 12.51
N THR A 41 3.49 -1.12 11.51
CA THR A 41 3.86 0.29 11.72
C THR A 41 2.67 1.23 11.87
N GLY A 42 1.45 0.76 11.58
CA GLY A 42 0.23 1.58 11.50
C GLY A 42 0.18 2.50 10.26
N GLU A 43 1.20 2.46 9.39
CA GLU A 43 1.21 3.23 8.14
C GLU A 43 0.56 2.48 6.97
N CYS A 44 0.28 1.19 7.14
CA CYS A 44 -0.35 0.30 6.16
C CYS A 44 -1.23 -0.72 6.88
N GLU A 45 -2.44 -0.98 6.38
CA GLU A 45 -3.33 -2.03 6.86
C GLU A 45 -3.93 -2.79 5.67
N HIS A 46 -3.98 -4.11 5.76
CA HIS A 46 -4.65 -4.97 4.77
C HIS A 46 -5.99 -5.43 5.33
N ILE A 47 -7.06 -5.09 4.62
CA ILE A 47 -8.42 -5.37 5.06
C ILE A 47 -9.24 -6.04 3.97
N GLN A 48 -10.26 -6.77 4.39
CA GLN A 48 -11.31 -7.26 3.51
C GLN A 48 -12.67 -6.75 3.97
N PHE A 49 -13.47 -6.27 3.03
CA PHE A 49 -14.83 -5.83 3.33
C PHE A 49 -15.79 -6.14 2.19
N VAL A 50 -17.08 -6.27 2.53
CA VAL A 50 -18.11 -6.47 1.52
C VAL A 50 -18.62 -5.13 1.02
N GLY A 51 -18.64 -4.98 -0.30
CA GLY A 51 -19.24 -3.83 -0.95
C GLY A 51 -20.14 -4.21 -2.11
N ASN A 52 -20.47 -3.21 -2.93
CA ASN A 52 -21.24 -3.41 -4.15
C ASN A 52 -20.45 -2.92 -5.36
N TYR A 53 -20.32 -3.76 -6.38
CA TYR A 53 -19.74 -3.39 -7.65
C TYR A 53 -20.74 -3.65 -8.77
N LYS A 54 -21.12 -2.59 -9.51
CA LYS A 54 -22.07 -2.66 -10.65
C LYS A 54 -23.42 -3.34 -10.32
N GLY A 55 -23.86 -3.29 -9.06
CA GLY A 55 -25.12 -3.90 -8.62
C GLY A 55 -24.98 -5.34 -8.12
N GLU A 56 -23.77 -5.91 -8.13
CA GLU A 56 -23.46 -7.23 -7.56
C GLU A 56 -22.66 -7.06 -6.26
N GLU A 57 -22.96 -7.89 -5.26
CA GLU A 57 -22.17 -7.92 -4.02
C GLU A 57 -20.82 -8.58 -4.32
N VAL A 58 -19.76 -8.00 -3.76
CA VAL A 58 -18.39 -8.46 -3.97
C VAL A 58 -17.56 -8.20 -2.72
N ILE A 59 -16.56 -9.04 -2.51
CA ILE A 59 -15.50 -8.82 -1.54
C ILE A 59 -14.46 -7.89 -2.15
N TYR A 60 -14.22 -6.77 -1.49
CA TYR A 60 -13.08 -5.92 -1.77
C TYR A 60 -11.93 -6.34 -0.87
N ASP A 61 -10.80 -6.62 -1.49
CA ASP A 61 -9.53 -6.89 -0.81
C ASP A 61 -8.71 -5.60 -0.91
N ALA A 62 -8.55 -4.88 0.20
CA ALA A 62 -8.05 -3.52 0.17
C ALA A 62 -6.77 -3.37 0.99
N LEU A 63 -5.72 -2.88 0.34
CA LEU A 63 -4.50 -2.42 0.99
C LEU A 63 -4.61 -0.91 1.17
N ILE A 64 -4.72 -0.47 2.43
CA ILE A 64 -4.83 0.94 2.78
C ILE A 64 -3.52 1.40 3.38
N TYR A 65 -2.92 2.44 2.82
CA TYR A 65 -1.65 2.98 3.30
C TYR A 65 -1.65 4.50 3.33
N THR A 66 -0.78 5.06 4.17
CA THR A 66 -0.63 6.51 4.30
C THR A 66 0.07 7.09 3.08
N LEU A 67 -0.28 8.34 2.77
CA LEU A 67 0.35 9.11 1.72
C LEU A 67 1.86 9.30 1.97
N ARG A 68 2.25 9.35 3.25
CA ARG A 68 3.65 9.41 3.69
C ARG A 68 4.42 8.13 3.32
N LEU A 69 3.85 6.96 3.58
CA LEU A 69 4.46 5.68 3.21
C LEU A 69 4.61 5.55 1.69
N HIS A 70 3.59 5.95 0.94
CA HIS A 70 3.64 5.96 -0.52
C HIS A 70 4.74 6.88 -1.05
N HIS A 71 4.86 8.09 -0.49
CA HIS A 71 5.93 9.02 -0.84
C HIS A 71 7.31 8.41 -0.56
N SER A 72 7.52 7.87 0.64
CA SER A 72 8.78 7.23 1.05
C SER A 72 9.18 6.12 0.08
N SER A 73 8.23 5.26 -0.29
CA SER A 73 8.45 4.17 -1.25
C SER A 73 8.87 4.70 -2.62
N MET A 74 8.17 5.71 -3.15
CA MET A 74 8.48 6.31 -4.46
C MET A 74 9.85 7.01 -4.48
N VAL A 75 10.20 7.69 -3.38
CA VAL A 75 11.53 8.32 -3.21
C VAL A 75 12.61 7.25 -3.17
N TYR A 76 12.41 6.19 -2.38
CA TYR A 76 13.36 5.08 -2.28
C TYR A 76 13.57 4.39 -3.63
N GLU A 77 12.50 4.07 -4.35
CA GLU A 77 12.58 3.44 -5.68
C GLU A 77 13.35 4.32 -6.68
N MET A 78 13.09 5.63 -6.68
CA MET A 78 13.81 6.58 -7.51
C MET A 78 15.30 6.63 -7.12
N ALA A 79 15.60 6.71 -5.83
CA ALA A 79 16.97 6.77 -5.31
C ALA A 79 17.75 5.49 -5.65
N VAL A 80 17.15 4.31 -5.48
CA VAL A 80 17.74 3.02 -5.90
C VAL A 80 17.95 2.99 -7.41
N GLY A 81 17.00 3.52 -8.19
CA GLY A 81 17.13 3.65 -9.64
C GLY A 81 18.33 4.51 -10.06
N GLU A 82 18.55 5.64 -9.41
CA GLU A 82 19.71 6.51 -9.63
C GLU A 82 21.00 5.85 -9.13
N LEU A 83 20.97 5.23 -7.95
CA LEU A 83 22.11 4.51 -7.36
C LEU A 83 22.59 3.40 -8.29
N LYS A 84 21.68 2.60 -8.86
CA LYS A 84 22.01 1.53 -9.82
C LYS A 84 22.73 2.05 -11.07
N LYS A 85 22.66 3.36 -11.40
CA LYS A 85 23.47 3.95 -12.49
C LYS A 85 24.94 4.07 -12.14
N SER A 86 25.26 4.39 -10.88
CA SER A 86 26.62 4.52 -10.36
C SER A 86 27.15 3.18 -9.82
N PHE A 87 26.28 2.38 -9.21
CA PHE A 87 26.54 1.08 -8.59
C PHE A 87 25.65 0.00 -9.20
N PRO A 88 25.91 -0.44 -10.45
CA PRO A 88 25.07 -1.44 -11.13
C PRO A 88 25.08 -2.83 -10.47
N GLY A 89 26.00 -3.07 -9.55
CA GLY A 89 26.08 -4.30 -8.76
C GLY A 89 25.28 -4.26 -7.45
N TYR A 90 24.77 -3.09 -7.04
CA TYR A 90 24.00 -2.95 -5.82
C TYR A 90 22.58 -3.52 -5.99
N VAL A 91 22.19 -4.38 -5.05
CA VAL A 91 20.85 -4.95 -4.95
C VAL A 91 20.29 -4.61 -3.56
N PRO A 92 19.12 -3.95 -3.48
CA PRO A 92 18.51 -3.61 -2.21
C PRO A 92 18.15 -4.87 -1.42
N PRO A 93 18.16 -4.82 -0.08
CA PRO A 93 17.98 -5.99 0.79
C PRO A 93 16.83 -6.92 0.41
N GLU A 94 15.70 -6.35 0.02
CA GLU A 94 14.47 -7.04 -0.36
C GLU A 94 14.61 -7.88 -1.64
N GLU A 95 15.44 -7.44 -2.58
CA GLU A 95 15.71 -8.13 -3.85
C GLU A 95 16.93 -9.07 -3.78
N ARG A 96 17.62 -9.15 -2.63
CA ARG A 96 18.89 -9.91 -2.52
C ARG A 96 18.63 -11.41 -2.59
N ALA A 97 19.19 -12.04 -3.61
CA ALA A 97 19.29 -13.50 -3.66
C ALA A 97 20.16 -14.03 -2.50
N PRO A 98 19.92 -15.25 -1.99
CA PRO A 98 20.69 -15.84 -0.88
C PRO A 98 22.19 -16.03 -1.17
N ASN A 99 22.61 -15.93 -2.43
CA ASN A 99 24.00 -16.00 -2.89
C ASN A 99 24.59 -14.63 -3.28
N TYR A 100 23.86 -13.54 -3.05
CA TYR A 100 24.33 -12.19 -3.31
C TYR A 100 25.57 -11.88 -2.47
N LYS A 101 26.56 -11.23 -3.11
CA LYS A 101 27.82 -10.85 -2.47
C LYS A 101 28.23 -9.48 -2.95
N ILE A 102 28.35 -8.57 -1.99
CA ILE A 102 28.94 -7.25 -2.14
C ILE A 102 30.10 -7.15 -1.14
N SER A 103 31.15 -6.40 -1.47
CA SER A 103 32.19 -6.10 -0.49
C SER A 103 31.63 -5.14 0.56
N PRO A 104 32.04 -5.21 1.83
CA PRO A 104 31.55 -4.29 2.85
C PRO A 104 31.87 -2.82 2.53
N GLU A 105 33.00 -2.56 1.86
CA GLU A 105 33.37 -1.20 1.41
C GLU A 105 32.42 -0.68 0.32
N ASP A 106 32.06 -1.53 -0.66
CA ASP A 106 31.11 -1.17 -1.72
C ASP A 106 29.68 -1.02 -1.17
N GLU A 107 29.32 -1.81 -0.15
CA GLU A 107 28.02 -1.72 0.52
C GLU A 107 27.89 -0.40 1.28
N GLU A 108 28.87 -0.05 2.11
CA GLU A 108 28.86 1.21 2.87
C GLU A 108 28.83 2.43 1.94
N GLU A 109 29.59 2.42 0.84
CA GLU A 109 29.58 3.50 -0.15
C GLU A 109 28.22 3.60 -0.86
N ALA A 110 27.62 2.47 -1.23
CA ALA A 110 26.31 2.44 -1.86
C ALA A 110 25.18 2.88 -0.92
N GLU A 111 25.22 2.47 0.36
CA GLU A 111 24.26 2.91 1.37
C GLU A 111 24.39 4.41 1.65
N THR A 112 25.61 4.93 1.77
CA THR A 112 25.84 6.38 1.94
C THR A 112 25.30 7.16 0.74
N ALA A 113 25.62 6.72 -0.48
CA ALA A 113 25.13 7.36 -1.69
C ALA A 113 23.60 7.26 -1.81
N LEU A 114 22.99 6.17 -1.34
CA LEU A 114 21.54 6.02 -1.33
C LEU A 114 20.88 7.06 -0.42
N THR A 115 21.40 7.24 0.80
CA THR A 115 20.93 8.26 1.74
C THR A 115 21.05 9.66 1.12
N GLU A 116 22.20 10.00 0.54
CA GLU A 116 22.40 11.30 -0.12
C GLU A 116 21.42 11.53 -1.28
N LEU A 117 21.11 10.49 -2.06
CA LEU A 117 20.14 10.56 -3.16
C LEU A 117 18.71 10.76 -2.64
N ILE A 118 18.33 10.07 -1.56
CA ILE A 118 17.03 10.26 -0.91
C ILE A 118 16.89 11.71 -0.44
N GLU A 119 17.87 12.23 0.29
CA GLU A 119 17.90 13.62 0.76
C GLU A 119 17.79 14.62 -0.41
N GLU A 120 18.52 14.39 -1.50
CA GLU A 120 18.45 15.25 -2.70
C GLU A 120 17.05 15.22 -3.35
N ILE A 121 16.44 14.04 -3.47
CA ILE A 121 15.10 13.89 -4.07
C ILE A 121 14.04 14.59 -3.21
N GLU A 122 14.14 14.46 -1.89
CA GLU A 122 13.24 15.12 -0.95
C GLU A 122 13.44 16.65 -0.96
N GLU A 123 14.69 17.14 -0.90
CA GLU A 123 15.01 18.59 -0.92
C GLU A 123 14.53 19.25 -2.22
N THR A 124 14.64 18.54 -3.35
CA THR A 124 14.22 19.07 -4.66
C THR A 124 12.73 18.95 -4.92
N GLU A 125 11.95 18.35 -4.01
CA GLU A 125 10.54 18.01 -4.19
C GLU A 125 10.27 17.29 -5.53
N ALA A 126 11.21 16.44 -5.97
CA ALA A 126 11.13 15.79 -7.28
C ALA A 126 9.97 14.79 -7.36
N ILE A 127 9.55 14.24 -6.22
CA ILE A 127 8.40 13.37 -6.06
C ILE A 127 7.24 14.13 -5.40
N LYS A 128 6.07 14.01 -6.01
CA LYS A 128 4.80 14.55 -5.49
C LYS A 128 3.76 13.46 -5.55
N VAL A 129 3.06 13.26 -4.44
CA VAL A 129 2.03 12.25 -4.28
C VAL A 129 0.70 12.90 -3.93
N GLN A 130 -0.40 12.22 -4.22
CA GLN A 130 -1.74 12.62 -3.82
C GLN A 130 -2.55 11.38 -3.46
N GLU A 131 -3.66 11.60 -2.75
CA GLU A 131 -4.59 10.50 -2.49
C GLU A 131 -5.08 9.89 -3.80
N HIS A 132 -5.17 8.57 -3.79
CA HIS A 132 -5.65 7.78 -4.92
C HIS A 132 -6.30 6.49 -4.43
N VAL A 133 -7.22 6.00 -5.24
CA VAL A 133 -7.80 4.66 -5.09
C VAL A 133 -7.71 3.99 -6.44
N GLU A 134 -6.94 2.91 -6.50
CA GLU A 134 -6.82 2.07 -7.68
C GLU A 134 -7.62 0.79 -7.47
N MET A 135 -8.36 0.38 -8.49
CA MET A 135 -9.20 -0.81 -8.45
C MET A 135 -8.70 -1.81 -9.48
N ASP A 136 -8.28 -2.98 -9.02
CA ASP A 136 -7.90 -4.08 -9.89
C ASP A 136 -9.03 -5.11 -9.98
N LEU A 137 -9.58 -5.23 -11.19
CA LEU A 137 -10.68 -6.16 -11.53
C LEU A 137 -10.16 -7.51 -12.04
N GLU A 138 -8.85 -7.63 -12.23
CA GLU A 138 -8.20 -8.85 -12.72
C GLU A 138 -7.73 -9.75 -11.57
N SER A 139 -7.85 -9.28 -10.32
CA SER A 139 -7.59 -10.05 -9.11
C SER A 139 -8.26 -11.42 -9.12
N ASP A 140 -7.52 -12.42 -8.62
CA ASP A 140 -7.98 -13.79 -8.46
C ASP A 140 -9.02 -13.94 -7.34
N TYR A 141 -9.13 -12.97 -6.42
CA TYR A 141 -10.07 -12.96 -5.30
C TYR A 141 -10.70 -11.57 -5.10
N GLY A 142 -11.99 -11.46 -5.39
CA GLY A 142 -12.76 -10.23 -5.26
C GLY A 142 -12.31 -9.14 -6.23
N ILE A 143 -12.33 -7.90 -5.76
CA ILE A 143 -11.73 -6.75 -6.43
C ILE A 143 -10.64 -6.23 -5.49
N ALA A 144 -9.40 -6.17 -5.98
CA ALA A 144 -8.31 -5.61 -5.18
C ALA A 144 -8.36 -4.07 -5.23
N LEU A 145 -8.11 -3.44 -4.09
CA LEU A 145 -8.08 -1.99 -3.93
C LEU A 145 -6.73 -1.57 -3.35
N ASP A 146 -6.05 -0.66 -4.03
CA ASP A 146 -4.92 0.08 -3.46
C ASP A 146 -5.41 1.47 -3.09
N VAL A 147 -5.33 1.80 -1.81
CA VAL A 147 -5.95 2.99 -1.21
C VAL A 147 -4.89 3.81 -0.51
N CYS A 148 -4.55 4.95 -1.08
CA CYS A 148 -3.60 5.89 -0.50
C CYS A 148 -4.34 7.08 0.11
N LEU A 149 -4.24 7.26 1.43
CA LEU A 149 -4.92 8.32 2.18
C LEU A 149 -3.94 9.27 2.86
N ASN A 150 -4.26 10.56 2.89
CA ASN A 150 -3.49 11.58 3.58
C ASN A 150 -3.89 11.65 5.06
N VAL A 151 -3.51 10.62 5.80
CA VAL A 151 -3.72 10.50 7.25
C VAL A 151 -2.40 10.13 7.93
N GLU A 152 -2.30 10.39 9.23
CA GLU A 152 -1.09 10.08 10.01
C GLU A 152 -0.93 8.57 10.25
N GLU A 153 -2.03 7.86 10.48
CA GLU A 153 -2.06 6.43 10.80
C GLU A 153 -3.34 5.81 10.23
N ILE A 154 -3.27 4.57 9.77
CA ILE A 154 -4.41 3.79 9.34
C ILE A 154 -4.99 3.07 10.57
N ASN A 155 -6.07 3.61 11.12
CA ASN A 155 -6.78 3.03 12.25
C ASN A 155 -8.21 2.62 11.87
N ASP A 156 -8.89 1.91 12.78
CA ASP A 156 -10.26 1.43 12.56
C ASP A 156 -11.23 2.56 12.14
N GLU A 157 -11.08 3.78 12.67
CA GLU A 157 -11.95 4.92 12.33
C GLU A 157 -11.74 5.37 10.88
N VAL A 158 -10.48 5.45 10.43
CA VAL A 158 -10.14 5.77 9.05
C VAL A 158 -10.69 4.71 8.11
N ILE A 159 -10.51 3.43 8.46
CA ILE A 159 -10.99 2.30 7.67
C ILE A 159 -12.52 2.30 7.56
N GLU A 160 -13.25 2.42 8.68
CA GLU A 160 -14.71 2.49 8.68
C GLU A 160 -15.23 3.67 7.86
N ASN A 161 -14.58 4.83 7.97
CA ASN A 161 -14.96 6.02 7.21
C ASN A 161 -14.74 5.80 5.70
N PHE A 162 -13.60 5.23 5.33
CA PHE A 162 -13.30 4.86 3.95
C PHE A 162 -14.35 3.91 3.40
N ILE A 163 -14.64 2.80 4.08
CA ILE A 163 -15.63 1.81 3.64
C ILE A 163 -17.02 2.43 3.47
N ALA A 164 -17.45 3.25 4.44
CA ALA A 164 -18.75 3.90 4.40
C ALA A 164 -18.87 4.88 3.23
N THR A 165 -17.84 5.71 2.99
CA THR A 165 -17.84 6.70 1.89
C THR A 165 -17.63 6.05 0.52
N PHE A 166 -16.81 5.00 0.43
CA PHE A 166 -16.61 4.21 -0.78
C PHE A 166 -17.89 3.49 -1.21
N ASN A 167 -18.53 2.73 -0.30
CA ASN A 167 -19.75 1.99 -0.60
C ASN A 167 -20.96 2.90 -0.89
N SER A 168 -21.01 4.10 -0.31
CA SER A 168 -22.06 5.09 -0.62
C SER A 168 -21.80 5.88 -1.90
N GLY A 169 -20.63 5.71 -2.52
CA GLY A 169 -20.22 6.45 -3.72
C GLY A 169 -19.99 7.95 -3.46
N SER A 170 -19.73 8.34 -2.21
CA SER A 170 -19.47 9.72 -1.80
C SER A 170 -18.01 9.99 -1.47
N LEU A 171 -17.12 9.01 -1.64
CA LEU A 171 -15.69 9.16 -1.42
C LEU A 171 -15.16 10.34 -2.23
N THR A 172 -14.50 11.26 -1.53
CA THR A 172 -13.85 12.43 -2.12
C THR A 172 -12.41 12.40 -1.70
N LEU A 173 -11.52 12.20 -2.66
CA LEU A 173 -10.08 12.17 -2.44
C LEU A 173 -9.50 13.58 -2.55
N ASP A 174 -8.51 13.87 -1.72
CA ASP A 174 -7.74 15.09 -1.77
C ASP A 174 -6.82 15.09 -3.00
N THR A 175 -7.00 16.11 -3.84
CA THR A 175 -6.23 16.29 -5.09
C THR A 175 -4.99 17.16 -4.90
N THR A 176 -4.65 17.51 -3.66
CA THR A 176 -3.46 18.31 -3.38
C THR A 176 -2.23 17.42 -3.55
N LEU A 177 -1.21 17.98 -4.19
CA LEU A 177 0.08 17.32 -4.34
C LEU A 177 0.94 17.60 -3.10
N TYR A 178 1.34 16.55 -2.41
CA TYR A 178 2.20 16.58 -1.25
C TYR A 178 3.61 16.09 -1.60
N SER A 179 4.61 16.70 -0.99
CA SER A 179 5.97 16.19 -0.88
C SER A 179 6.29 16.13 0.62
N PHE A 180 6.95 15.08 1.04
CA PHE A 180 7.40 14.92 2.42
C PHE A 180 8.92 15.03 2.45
N SER A 181 9.46 15.49 3.57
CA SER A 181 10.91 15.56 3.79
C SER A 181 11.18 15.17 5.23
N GLU A 182 12.26 14.44 5.51
CA GLU A 182 12.62 14.05 6.88
C GLU A 182 12.86 15.25 7.81
N ASP A 183 13.24 16.41 7.26
CA ASP A 183 13.46 17.68 8.01
C ASP A 183 12.15 18.39 8.41
N GLY A 184 10.98 17.90 7.94
CA GLY A 184 9.66 18.48 8.22
C GLY A 184 9.13 18.26 9.64
N GLN A 185 9.94 17.74 10.57
CA GLN A 185 9.65 17.78 12.01
C GLN A 185 10.02 19.16 12.60
N GLU A 186 9.29 20.22 12.24
CA GLU A 186 9.27 21.50 12.98
C GLU A 186 7.86 21.97 13.34
#